data_AF-A0A670Z4F1-F1
#
_entry.id   AF-A0A670Z4F1-F1
#
_cell.length_a   1.000
_cell.length_b   1.000
_cell.length_c   1.000
_cell.angle_alpha   90.00
_cell.angle_beta   90.00
_cell.angle_gamma   90.00
#
_symmetry.space_group_name_H-M   'P 1'
#
loop_
_entity.id
_entity.type
_entity.pdbx_description
1 polymer ?
#
loop_
_entity_poly.entity_id
_entity_poly.type
_entity_poly.pdbx_seq_one_letter_code
_entity_poly.pdbx_strand_id
1 'polypeptide(L)'
;GRGSSMKVATALLGLAWMLHAAVALQICAFNIRSFGDRKLLDQSVSEIIVKILSRYDLVLVQEVRDADLSAVQELGEQLNR
;
A
#
# COMPACT_ATOMS: atom_id res chain seq x y z
N GLY A 1 21.50 40.72 12.65
CA GLY A 1 22.74 39.94 12.83
C GLY A 1 22.86 38.89 11.74
N ARG A 2 23.87 39.02 10.85
CA ARG A 2 24.07 38.18 9.65
C ARG A 2 24.12 36.65 9.94
N GLY A 3 24.66 36.28 11.10
CA GLY A 3 24.66 34.88 11.57
C GLY A 3 23.28 34.31 11.93
N SER A 4 22.30 35.16 12.26
CA SER A 4 20.92 34.72 12.55
C SER A 4 20.20 34.36 11.25
N SER A 5 20.35 35.16 10.20
CA SER A 5 19.74 34.89 8.89
C SER A 5 20.27 33.61 8.24
N MET A 6 21.57 33.32 8.40
CA MET A 6 22.18 32.09 7.88
C MET A 6 21.67 30.82 8.59
N LYS A 7 21.46 30.88 9.92
CA LYS A 7 20.88 29.76 10.69
C LYS A 7 19.43 29.46 10.29
N VAL A 8 18.65 30.51 10.03
CA VAL A 8 17.27 30.36 9.54
C VAL A 8 17.26 29.74 8.15
N ALA A 9 18.14 30.20 7.25
CA ALA A 9 18.25 29.63 5.91
C ALA A 9 18.64 28.14 5.94
N THR A 10 19.61 27.75 6.77
CA THR A 10 19.99 26.32 6.90
C THR A 10 18.87 25.47 7.50
N ALA A 11 18.11 25.99 8.47
CA ALA A 11 16.96 25.29 9.03
C ALA A 11 15.85 25.08 7.99
N LEU A 12 15.55 26.09 7.17
CA LEU A 12 14.54 26.00 6.11
C LEU A 12 14.93 25.00 5.02
N LEU A 13 16.21 24.98 4.62
CA LEU A 13 16.72 23.99 3.66
C LEU A 13 16.62 22.57 4.21
N GLY A 14 16.95 22.36 5.49
CA GLY A 14 16.79 21.08 6.16
C GLY A 14 15.33 20.62 6.21
N LEU A 15 14.39 21.53 6.52
CA LEU A 15 12.96 21.23 6.53
C LEU A 15 12.45 20.89 5.12
N ALA A 16 12.86 21.65 4.10
CA ALA A 16 12.48 21.38 2.71
C ALA A 16 12.98 20.00 2.26
N TRP A 17 14.20 19.61 2.65
CA TRP A 17 14.74 18.28 2.38
C TRP A 17 13.93 17.17 3.06
N MET A 18 13.56 17.34 4.33
CA MET A 18 12.71 16.40 5.06
C MET A 18 11.32 16.25 4.43
N LEU A 19 10.71 17.36 4.00
CA LEU A 19 9.42 17.33 3.32
C LEU A 19 9.51 16.65 1.94
N HIS A 20 10.63 16.80 1.25
CA HIS A 20 10.86 16.13 -0.03
C HIS A 20 11.11 14.62 0.13
N ALA A 21 11.72 14.22 1.25
CA ALA A 21 11.92 12.82 1.60
C ALA A 21 10.68 12.15 2.20
N ALA A 22 9.64 12.92 2.54
CA ALA A 22 8.40 12.37 3.07
C ALA A 22 7.66 11.59 1.99
N VAL A 23 7.51 10.28 2.19
CA VAL A 23 6.72 9.43 1.31
C VAL A 23 5.24 9.56 1.67
N ALA A 24 4.37 9.72 0.67
CA ALA A 24 2.93 9.72 0.88
C ALA A 24 2.42 8.29 1.10
N LEU A 25 1.65 8.08 2.17
CA LEU A 25 1.00 6.80 2.44
C LEU A 25 -0.02 6.48 1.34
N GLN A 26 0.16 5.35 0.64
CA GLN A 26 -0.71 4.87 -0.43
C GLN A 26 -1.81 3.97 0.15
N ILE A 27 -3.07 4.43 0.12
CA ILE A 27 -4.23 3.68 0.64
C ILE A 27 -5.15 3.26 -0.51
N CYS A 28 -5.68 2.04 -0.46
CA CYS A 28 -6.64 1.50 -1.42
C CYS A 28 -7.90 0.96 -0.74
N ALA A 29 -9.05 1.14 -1.37
CA ALA A 29 -10.25 0.34 -1.12
C ALA A 29 -10.67 -0.32 -2.43
N PHE A 30 -10.58 -1.65 -2.50
CA PHE A 30 -10.86 -2.40 -3.71
C PHE A 30 -11.96 -3.43 -3.45
N ASN A 31 -13.09 -3.25 -4.13
CA ASN A 31 -14.14 -4.26 -4.14
C ASN A 31 -13.81 -5.31 -5.20
N ILE A 32 -13.41 -6.51 -4.76
CA ILE A 32 -13.09 -7.63 -5.64
C ILE A 32 -14.34 -8.51 -5.72
N ARG A 33 -15.06 -8.43 -6.84
CA ARG A 33 -16.34 -9.12 -7.03
C ARG A 33 -16.25 -10.60 -6.68
N SER A 34 -17.01 -11.00 -5.66
CA SER A 34 -17.02 -12.37 -5.12
C SER A 34 -15.61 -12.91 -4.84
N PHE A 35 -14.82 -12.18 -4.05
CA PHE A 35 -13.49 -12.62 -3.61
C PHE A 35 -13.61 -13.90 -2.76
N GLY A 36 -12.77 -14.89 -3.01
CA GLY A 36 -12.79 -16.21 -2.36
C GLY A 36 -12.03 -17.23 -3.21
N ASP A 37 -12.00 -18.50 -2.79
CA ASP A 37 -11.13 -19.52 -3.39
C ASP A 37 -11.25 -19.61 -4.91
N ARG A 38 -12.49 -19.66 -5.44
CA ARG A 38 -12.73 -19.75 -6.89
C ARG A 38 -12.08 -18.61 -7.67
N LYS A 39 -11.97 -17.42 -7.07
CA LYS A 39 -11.33 -16.26 -7.71
C LYS A 39 -9.81 -16.39 -7.73
N LEU A 40 -9.21 -16.92 -6.65
CA LEU A 40 -7.75 -17.10 -6.55
C LEU A 40 -7.24 -18.33 -7.29
N LEU A 41 -8.06 -19.37 -7.46
CA LEU A 41 -7.75 -20.53 -8.31
C LEU A 41 -7.49 -20.15 -9.78
N ASP A 42 -8.02 -19.01 -10.24
CA ASP A 42 -7.65 -18.44 -11.53
C ASP A 42 -6.32 -17.68 -11.38
N GLN A 43 -5.24 -18.34 -11.79
CA GLN A 43 -3.88 -17.82 -11.66
C GLN A 43 -3.70 -16.44 -12.31
N SER A 44 -4.32 -16.20 -13.47
CA SER A 44 -4.21 -14.90 -14.14
C SER A 44 -4.89 -13.79 -13.35
N VAL A 45 -6.02 -14.10 -12.73
CA VAL A 45 -6.74 -13.15 -11.87
C VAL A 45 -6.02 -12.94 -10.55
N SER A 46 -5.52 -13.99 -9.91
CA SER A 46 -4.75 -13.91 -8.66
C SER A 46 -3.52 -13.02 -8.83
N GLU A 47 -2.76 -13.22 -9.91
CA GLU A 47 -1.58 -12.41 -10.22
C GLU A 47 -1.92 -10.92 -10.42
N ILE A 48 -3.05 -10.63 -11.06
CA ILE A 48 -3.52 -9.24 -11.22
C ILE A 48 -3.90 -8.65 -9.87
N ILE A 49 -4.60 -9.40 -9.01
CA ILE A 49 -4.98 -8.95 -7.67
C ILE A 49 -3.73 -8.62 -6.86
N VAL A 50 -2.77 -9.55 -6.76
CA VAL A 50 -1.49 -9.33 -6.05
C VAL A 50 -0.78 -8.08 -6.59
N LYS A 51 -0.62 -7.97 -7.91
CA LYS A 51 0.01 -6.81 -8.55
C LYS A 51 -0.69 -5.49 -8.23
N ILE A 52 -2.02 -5.49 -8.14
CA ILE A 52 -2.79 -4.30 -7.75
C ILE A 52 -2.50 -3.95 -6.29
N LEU A 53 -2.57 -4.93 -5.39
CA LEU A 53 -2.48 -4.73 -3.94
C LEU A 53 -1.08 -4.37 -3.46
N SER A 54 -0.02 -4.94 -4.05
CA SER A 54 1.39 -4.65 -3.72
C SER A 54 1.82 -3.19 -3.95
N ARG A 55 0.97 -2.35 -4.54
CA ARG A 55 1.25 -0.91 -4.77
C ARG A 55 0.87 -0.02 -3.58
N TYR A 56 0.19 -0.57 -2.58
CA TYR A 56 -0.42 0.20 -1.50
C TYR A 56 0.12 -0.27 -0.15
N ASP A 57 0.29 0.69 0.76
CA ASP A 57 0.73 0.43 2.13
C ASP A 57 -0.42 -0.10 2.99
N LEU A 58 -1.67 0.29 2.67
CA LEU A 58 -2.87 -0.17 3.34
C LEU A 58 -3.99 -0.43 2.33
N VAL A 59 -4.59 -1.61 2.39
CA VAL A 59 -5.67 -2.03 1.48
C VAL A 59 -6.87 -2.52 2.27
N LEU A 60 -8.06 -2.02 1.90
CA LEU A 60 -9.35 -2.61 2.26
C LEU A 60 -9.88 -3.44 1.08
N VAL A 61 -10.00 -4.76 1.27
CA VAL A 61 -10.64 -5.67 0.32
C VAL A 61 -12.10 -5.89 0.72
N GLN A 62 -13.02 -5.75 -0.23
CA GLN A 62 -14.47 -5.93 -0.02
C GLN A 62 -15.03 -7.08 -0.88
N GLU A 63 -16.28 -7.48 -0.58
CA GLU A 63 -16.95 -8.64 -1.17
C GLU A 63 -16.23 -9.98 -0.93
N VAL A 64 -15.61 -10.10 0.24
CA VAL A 64 -15.06 -11.38 0.72
C VAL A 64 -16.19 -12.38 0.93
N ARG A 65 -16.20 -13.43 0.11
CA ARG A 65 -17.07 -14.61 0.12
C ARG A 65 -16.22 -15.84 0.40
N ASP A 66 -15.57 -15.81 1.56
CA ASP A 66 -14.55 -16.77 1.98
C ASP A 66 -14.77 -17.04 3.47
N ALA A 67 -15.58 -18.05 3.79
CA ALA A 67 -16.11 -18.23 5.15
C ALA A 67 -15.07 -18.82 6.12
N ASP A 68 -14.15 -19.61 5.60
CA ASP A 68 -13.04 -20.28 6.29
C ASP A 68 -11.72 -19.52 6.17
N LEU A 69 -11.71 -18.39 5.47
CA LEU A 69 -10.56 -17.48 5.29
C LEU A 69 -9.37 -18.08 4.50
N SER A 70 -9.57 -19.20 3.79
CA SER A 70 -8.51 -19.83 2.99
C SER A 70 -7.99 -18.92 1.89
N ALA A 71 -8.87 -18.24 1.15
CA ALA A 71 -8.46 -17.30 0.12
C ALA A 71 -7.77 -16.06 0.70
N VAL A 72 -8.22 -15.59 1.86
CA VAL A 72 -7.55 -14.47 2.57
C VAL A 72 -6.12 -14.87 2.96
N GLN A 73 -5.95 -16.08 3.51
CA GLN A 73 -4.64 -16.59 3.91
C GLN A 73 -3.73 -16.80 2.71
N GLU A 74 -4.23 -17.43 1.64
CA GLU A 74 -3.47 -17.64 0.40
C GLU A 74 -3.01 -16.32 -0.20
N LEU A 75 -3.90 -15.32 -0.30
CA LEU A 75 -3.54 -13.98 -0.78
C LEU A 75 -2.46 -13.35 0.11
N GLY A 76 -2.57 -13.49 1.42
CA GLY A 76 -1.55 -13.02 2.37
C GLY A 76 -0.20 -13.69 2.15
N GLU A 77 -0.18 -15.01 1.93
CA GLU A 77 1.05 -15.74 1.60
C GLU A 77 1.66 -15.31 0.27
N GLN A 78 0.84 -14.98 -0.75
CA GLN A 78 1.33 -14.46 -2.02
C GLN A 78 1.92 -13.04 -1.88
N LEU A 79 1.34 -12.19 -1.04
CA LEU A 79 1.81 -10.81 -0.79
C LEU A 79 3.07 -10.74 0.09
N ASN A 80 3.30 -11.76 0.94
CA ASN A 80 4.42 -11.82 1.87
C ASN A 80 5.69 -12.50 1.30
N ARG A 81 5.74 -12.77 -0.01
CA ARG A 81 6.96 -13.23 -0.70
C ARG A 81 7.81 -12.07 -1.15
#